data_AF-A0A0A0DEE5-F1
#
_entry.id   AF-A0A0A0DEE5-F1
#
_cell.length_a   1.000
_cell.length_b   1.000
_cell.length_c   1.000
_cell.angle_alpha   90.00
_cell.angle_beta   90.00
_cell.angle_gamma   90.00
#
_symmetry.space_group_name_H-M   'P 1'
#
loop_
_entity.id
_entity.type
_entity.pdbx_description
1 polymer ?
#
loop_
_entity_poly.entity_id
_entity_poly.type
_entity_poly.pdbx_seq_one_letter_code
_entity_poly.pdbx_strand_id
1 'polypeptide(L)'
;MFHANIVPIVYDEYGDKAYLGKKIRNQTFAHYDDFSSIRLDFDVLDEEIIEIRVGSEFIDISDSKCLPENAKLNSVKEIDENIEALVNAGHLKDVVKSEKGSQKVEILYNTEIRKGDHLEWR
;
A
#
# COMPACT_ATOMS: atom_id res chain seq x y z
N MET A 1 14.43 -14.62 -5.69
CA MET A 1 13.60 -13.44 -5.99
C MET A 1 12.75 -13.20 -4.77
N PHE A 2 12.98 -12.10 -4.05
CA PHE A 2 12.17 -11.76 -2.89
C PHE A 2 10.78 -11.33 -3.39
N HIS A 3 9.74 -11.87 -2.76
CA HIS A 3 8.36 -11.46 -3.02
C HIS A 3 7.84 -10.82 -1.73
N ALA A 4 7.59 -9.52 -1.76
CA ALA A 4 6.91 -8.80 -0.70
C ALA A 4 5.44 -8.69 -1.10
N ASN A 5 4.52 -9.06 -0.21
CA ASN A 5 3.10 -8.87 -0.41
C ASN A 5 2.61 -7.75 0.52
N ILE A 6 2.14 -6.66 -0.08
CA ILE A 6 1.61 -5.48 0.59
C ILE A 6 0.09 -5.55 0.49
N VAL A 7 -0.57 -5.68 1.64
CA VAL A 7 -2.03 -5.76 1.74
C VAL A 7 -2.54 -4.58 2.56
N PRO A 8 -2.93 -3.46 1.91
CA PRO A 8 -3.51 -2.34 2.63
C PRO A 8 -4.90 -2.70 3.14
N ILE A 9 -5.10 -2.47 4.43
CA ILE A 9 -6.36 -2.71 5.13
C ILE A 9 -6.83 -1.37 5.65
N VAL A 10 -8.10 -1.06 5.41
CA VAL A 10 -8.77 0.14 5.93
C VAL A 10 -9.90 -0.28 6.86
N TYR A 11 -10.08 0.49 7.93
CA TYR A 11 -11.19 0.38 8.85
C TYR A 11 -11.97 1.70 8.80
N ASP A 12 -13.29 1.62 8.75
CA ASP A 12 -14.12 2.81 8.98
C ASP A 12 -14.29 3.08 10.49
N GLU A 13 -14.96 4.19 10.83
CA GLU A 13 -15.20 4.59 12.22
C GLU A 13 -16.13 3.63 12.98
N TYR A 14 -16.80 2.71 12.28
CA TYR A 14 -17.64 1.67 12.87
C TYR A 14 -16.86 0.36 13.12
N GLY A 15 -15.61 0.29 12.68
CA GLY A 15 -14.76 -0.89 12.78
C GLY A 15 -14.96 -1.91 11.65
N ASP A 16 -15.71 -1.56 10.60
CA ASP A 16 -15.83 -2.43 9.42
C ASP A 16 -14.50 -2.46 8.67
N LYS A 17 -14.02 -3.67 8.37
CA LYS A 17 -12.72 -3.92 7.74
C LYS A 17 -12.88 -4.14 6.24
N ALA A 18 -12.05 -3.46 5.45
CA ALA A 18 -11.96 -3.68 4.00
C ALA A 18 -10.51 -3.76 3.51
N TYR A 19 -10.33 -4.44 2.38
CA TYR A 19 -9.03 -4.67 1.74
C TYR A 19 -8.95 -3.89 0.42
N LEU A 20 -7.89 -3.09 0.25
CA LEU A 20 -7.59 -2.47 -1.04
C LEU A 20 -6.93 -3.48 -1.98
N GLY A 21 -7.04 -3.24 -3.29
CA GLY A 21 -6.39 -4.02 -4.33
C GLY A 21 -7.02 -5.39 -4.56
N LYS A 22 -8.24 -5.61 -4.06
CA LYS A 22 -9.02 -6.83 -4.27
C LYS A 22 -10.09 -6.61 -5.34
N LYS A 23 -10.56 -7.70 -5.93
CA LYS A 23 -11.72 -7.67 -6.81
C LYS A 23 -12.96 -7.28 -6.00
N ILE A 24 -13.69 -6.25 -6.45
CA ILE A 24 -14.95 -5.81 -5.87
C ILE A 24 -16.02 -5.95 -6.96
N ARG A 25 -17.01 -6.80 -6.72
CA ARG A 25 -18.00 -7.21 -7.73
C ARG A 25 -17.30 -7.69 -9.01
N ASN A 26 -17.39 -6.93 -10.10
CA ASN A 26 -16.79 -7.27 -11.40
C ASN A 26 -15.54 -6.43 -11.75
N GLN A 27 -15.12 -5.51 -10.87
CA GLN A 27 -13.96 -4.66 -11.09
C GLN A 27 -12.75 -5.19 -10.33
N THR A 28 -11.59 -5.21 -10.99
CA THR A 28 -10.30 -5.56 -10.38
C THR A 28 -9.51 -4.28 -10.17
N PHE A 29 -8.94 -4.12 -8.99
CA PHE A 29 -8.12 -2.97 -8.62
C PHE A 29 -6.64 -3.34 -8.63
N ALA A 30 -5.78 -2.32 -8.78
CA ALA A 30 -4.34 -2.53 -8.77
C ALA A 30 -3.89 -3.12 -7.43
N HIS A 31 -2.94 -4.06 -7.50
CA HIS A 31 -2.29 -4.54 -6.29
C HIS A 31 -1.23 -3.52 -5.85
N TYR A 32 -0.98 -3.45 -4.55
CA TYR A 32 -0.04 -2.48 -3.95
C TYR A 32 1.34 -3.08 -3.70
N ASP A 33 1.52 -4.34 -4.10
CA ASP A 33 2.75 -5.12 -4.01
C ASP A 33 3.47 -5.19 -5.36
N ASP A 34 3.11 -4.33 -6.32
CA ASP A 34 3.73 -4.37 -7.64
C ASP A 34 5.22 -4.00 -7.55
N PHE A 35 6.06 -5.02 -7.69
CA PHE A 35 7.53 -4.99 -7.72
C PHE A 35 8.11 -3.98 -8.71
N SER A 36 7.30 -3.50 -9.65
CA SER A 36 7.71 -2.45 -10.58
C SER A 36 8.01 -1.11 -9.87
N SER A 37 7.56 -0.91 -8.63
CA SER A 37 7.67 0.36 -7.89
C SER A 37 8.71 0.36 -6.77
N ILE A 38 9.17 -0.81 -6.30
CA ILE A 38 10.20 -0.95 -5.26
C ILE A 38 11.19 -2.05 -5.64
N ARG A 39 12.48 -1.80 -5.44
CA ARG A 39 13.56 -2.78 -5.61
C ARG A 39 14.26 -2.97 -4.28
N LEU A 40 14.50 -4.24 -3.97
CA LEU A 40 15.21 -4.69 -2.77
C LEU A 40 16.32 -5.62 -3.24
N ASP A 41 17.57 -5.28 -2.94
CA ASP A 41 18.75 -6.05 -3.35
C ASP A 41 19.87 -5.95 -2.29
N PHE A 42 20.98 -6.64 -2.53
CA PHE A 42 22.22 -6.49 -1.78
C PHE A 42 23.37 -6.19 -2.74
N ASP A 43 24.30 -5.34 -2.30
CA ASP A 43 25.50 -5.03 -3.08
C ASP A 43 26.58 -6.13 -2.93
N VAL A 44 27.76 -5.91 -3.52
CA VAL A 44 28.88 -6.88 -3.47
C VAL A 44 29.52 -7.02 -2.09
N LEU A 45 29.19 -6.14 -1.14
CA LEU A 45 29.66 -6.12 0.24
C LEU A 45 28.57 -6.62 1.22
N ASP A 46 27.46 -7.17 0.71
CA ASP A 46 26.26 -7.55 1.47
C ASP A 46 25.56 -6.35 2.14
N GLU A 47 25.71 -5.13 1.60
CA GLU A 47 24.97 -3.95 2.06
C GLU A 47 23.57 -3.90 1.42
N GLU A 48 22.55 -3.55 2.22
CA GLU A 48 21.15 -3.48 1.76
C GLU A 48 20.96 -2.34 0.75
N ILE A 49 20.32 -2.66 -0.39
CA ILE A 49 19.89 -1.69 -1.39
C ILE A 49 18.35 -1.64 -1.39
N ILE A 50 17.80 -0.46 -1.15
CA ILE A 50 16.36 -0.17 -1.24
C ILE A 50 16.18 0.97 -2.23
N GLU A 51 15.58 0.69 -3.39
CA GLU A 51 15.23 1.73 -4.37
C GLU A 51 13.72 1.83 -4.55
N ILE A 52 13.23 3.05 -4.74
CA ILE A 52 11.82 3.31 -5.06
C ILE A 52 11.68 4.06 -6.38
N ARG A 53 10.63 3.75 -7.12
CA ARG A 53 10.34 4.44 -8.38
C ARG A 53 9.74 5.82 -8.11
N VAL A 54 10.33 6.86 -8.71
CA VAL A 54 9.78 8.22 -8.77
C VAL A 54 9.70 8.64 -10.23
N GLY A 55 8.48 8.63 -10.77
CA GLY A 55 8.27 8.83 -12.22
C GLY A 55 8.87 7.66 -13.02
N SER A 56 9.79 7.96 -13.94
CA SER A 56 10.51 6.94 -14.73
C SER A 56 11.74 6.37 -14.03
N GLU A 57 12.27 7.06 -13.02
CA GLU A 57 13.55 6.76 -12.39
C GLU A 57 13.38 5.95 -11.11
N PHE A 58 14.45 5.31 -10.69
CA PHE A 58 14.59 4.76 -9.34
C PHE A 58 15.55 5.63 -8.55
N ILE A 59 15.19 5.90 -7.30
CA ILE A 59 16.06 6.57 -6.35
C ILE A 59 16.42 5.61 -5.24
N ASP A 60 17.70 5.58 -4.89
CA ASP A 60 18.22 4.83 -3.75
C ASP A 60 17.84 5.55 -2.45
N ILE A 61 17.23 4.81 -1.53
CA ILE A 61 16.79 5.27 -0.21
C ILE A 61 17.33 4.39 0.92
N SER A 62 18.37 3.61 0.69
CA SER A 62 18.91 2.61 1.64
C SER A 62 19.31 3.23 2.99
N ASP A 63 19.95 4.41 2.95
CA ASP A 63 20.34 5.15 4.16
C ASP A 63 19.26 6.12 4.69
N SER A 64 18.09 6.17 4.03
CA SER A 64 17.05 7.15 4.36
C SER A 64 16.19 6.69 5.53
N LYS A 65 16.10 7.52 6.57
CA LYS A 65 15.18 7.30 7.70
C LYS A 65 13.73 7.65 7.37
N CYS A 66 13.52 8.53 6.38
CA CYS A 66 12.22 9.04 5.98
C CYS A 66 12.11 8.99 4.45
N LEU A 67 10.88 8.80 3.94
CA LEU A 67 10.62 8.85 2.51
C LEU A 67 10.98 10.24 1.94
N PRO A 68 11.76 10.32 0.84
CA PRO A 68 12.09 11.59 0.19
C PRO A 68 10.85 12.39 -0.23
N GLU A 69 10.91 13.72 -0.17
CA GLU A 69 9.75 14.57 -0.52
C GLU A 69 9.27 14.35 -1.96
N ASN A 70 10.19 14.19 -2.91
CA ASN A 70 9.86 13.92 -4.32
C ASN A 70 9.23 12.55 -4.56
N ALA A 71 9.36 11.62 -3.61
CA ALA A 71 8.72 10.31 -3.65
C ALA A 71 7.32 10.30 -3.02
N LYS A 72 6.93 11.36 -2.29
CA LYS A 72 5.60 11.45 -1.71
C LYS A 72 4.56 11.66 -2.79
N LEU A 73 3.59 10.76 -2.84
CA LEU A 73 2.44 10.89 -3.72
C LEU A 73 1.48 11.94 -3.16
N ASN A 74 1.16 12.95 -3.97
CA ASN A 74 0.20 14.00 -3.60
C ASN A 74 -1.25 13.55 -3.79
N SER A 75 -1.51 12.71 -4.78
CA SER A 75 -2.82 12.09 -5.05
C SER A 75 -2.65 10.85 -5.91
N VAL A 76 -3.53 9.86 -5.73
CA VAL A 76 -3.55 8.61 -6.51
C VAL A 76 -5.01 8.27 -6.79
N LYS A 77 -5.43 8.44 -8.04
CA LYS A 77 -6.83 8.27 -8.45
C LYS A 77 -7.31 6.84 -8.24
N GLU A 78 -6.43 5.87 -8.43
CA GLU A 78 -6.69 4.45 -8.34
C GLU A 78 -7.04 4.03 -6.90
N ILE A 79 -6.43 4.67 -5.90
CA ILE A 79 -6.77 4.45 -4.48
C ILE A 79 -8.16 5.00 -4.18
N ASP A 80 -8.45 6.22 -4.65
CA ASP A 80 -9.77 6.85 -4.48
C ASP A 80 -10.88 5.99 -5.11
N GLU A 81 -10.69 5.52 -6.34
CA GLU A 81 -11.63 4.66 -7.04
C GLU A 81 -11.85 3.33 -6.30
N ASN A 82 -10.81 2.76 -5.71
CA ASN A 82 -10.93 1.55 -4.91
C ASN A 82 -11.77 1.79 -3.65
N ILE A 83 -11.52 2.87 -2.91
CA ILE A 83 -12.29 3.21 -1.70
C ILE A 83 -13.75 3.48 -2.07
N GLU A 84 -14.01 4.25 -3.12
CA GLU A 84 -15.36 4.51 -3.61
C GLU A 84 -16.10 3.21 -3.96
N ALA A 85 -15.43 2.26 -4.62
CA ALA A 85 -16.02 0.96 -4.92
C ALA A 85 -16.35 0.15 -3.66
N LEU A 86 -15.53 0.23 -2.61
CA LEU A 86 -15.80 -0.41 -1.32
C LEU A 86 -17.04 0.20 -0.63
N VAL A 87 -17.15 1.53 -0.64
CA VAL A 87 -18.33 2.25 -0.10
C VAL A 87 -19.59 1.86 -0.88
N ASN A 88 -19.54 1.90 -2.21
CA ASN A 88 -20.66 1.53 -3.08
C ASN A 88 -21.05 0.05 -2.97
N ALA A 89 -20.13 -0.81 -2.55
CA ALA A 89 -20.38 -2.21 -2.26
C ALA A 89 -20.89 -2.45 -0.84
N GLY A 90 -20.90 -1.44 0.03
CA GLY A 90 -21.34 -1.53 1.43
C GLY A 90 -20.31 -2.14 2.37
N HIS A 91 -19.04 -2.21 1.96
CA HIS A 91 -17.94 -2.73 2.79
C HIS A 91 -17.41 -1.68 3.78
N LEU A 92 -17.64 -0.40 3.49
CA LEU A 92 -17.30 0.73 4.34
C LEU A 92 -18.52 1.64 4.47
N LYS A 93 -18.76 2.17 5.67
CA LYS A 93 -19.91 3.02 6.01
C LYS A 93 -19.48 4.44 6.30
N ASP A 94 -20.30 5.39 5.85
CA ASP A 94 -20.13 6.84 6.04
C ASP A 94 -18.74 7.40 5.68
N VAL A 95 -18.01 6.72 4.80
CA VAL A 95 -16.76 7.22 4.23
C VAL A 95 -17.08 8.15 3.07
N VAL A 96 -16.71 9.43 3.20
CA VAL A 96 -16.99 10.48 2.21
C VAL A 96 -15.70 11.16 1.77
N LYS A 97 -15.54 11.34 0.45
CA LYS A 97 -14.40 12.06 -0.11
C LYS A 97 -14.43 13.54 0.31
N SER A 98 -13.29 14.04 0.75
CA SER A 98 -13.13 15.41 1.27
C SER A 98 -11.75 15.95 0.91
N GLU A 99 -11.68 17.23 0.55
CA GLU A 99 -10.42 17.95 0.29
C GLU A 99 -9.49 17.98 1.51
N LYS A 100 -10.04 17.83 2.73
CA LYS A 100 -9.25 17.78 3.97
C LYS A 100 -8.62 16.41 4.22
N GLY A 101 -9.08 15.38 3.52
CA GLY A 101 -8.71 13.99 3.78
C GLY A 101 -9.01 13.53 5.20
N SER A 102 -8.33 12.46 5.62
CA SER A 102 -8.47 11.85 6.95
C SER A 102 -7.38 12.35 7.90
N GLN A 103 -7.57 13.55 8.46
CA GLN A 103 -6.57 14.21 9.32
C GLN A 103 -6.19 13.43 10.59
N LYS A 104 -7.07 12.51 11.02
CA LYS A 104 -6.88 11.69 12.23
C LYS A 104 -6.68 10.21 11.91
N VAL A 105 -6.32 9.87 10.67
CA VAL A 105 -6.09 8.48 10.30
C VAL A 105 -4.95 7.89 11.13
N GLU A 106 -5.19 6.71 11.69
CA GLU A 106 -4.15 5.93 12.34
C GLU A 106 -3.57 4.94 11.33
N ILE A 107 -2.24 4.94 11.18
CA ILE A 107 -1.54 4.00 10.32
C ILE A 107 -0.88 2.95 11.20
N LEU A 108 -1.36 1.72 11.09
CA LEU A 108 -0.83 0.57 11.82
C LEU A 108 -0.02 -0.31 10.86
N TYR A 109 1.25 -0.50 11.19
CA TYR A 109 2.12 -1.42 10.45
C TYR A 109 2.12 -2.79 11.13
N ASN A 110 1.79 -3.83 10.37
CA ASN A 110 2.05 -5.19 10.82
C ASN A 110 3.49 -5.57 10.45
N THR A 111 4.39 -5.44 11.41
CA THR A 111 5.82 -5.75 11.25
C THR A 111 6.15 -7.20 11.63
N GLU A 112 5.15 -8.03 11.93
CA GLU A 112 5.37 -9.43 12.28
C GLU A 112 5.84 -10.22 11.06
N ILE A 113 7.09 -10.69 11.11
CA ILE A 113 7.59 -11.66 10.13
C ILE A 113 7.12 -13.05 10.56
N ARG A 114 6.20 -13.61 9.78
CA ARG A 114 5.70 -14.97 9.99
C ARG A 114 6.38 -15.93 9.03
N LYS A 115 6.60 -17.17 9.48
CA LYS A 115 7.06 -18.28 8.63
C LYS A 115 5.87 -19.22 8.40
N GLY A 116 5.47 -19.45 7.15
CA GLY A 116 4.31 -20.29 6.80
C GLY A 116 3.93 -20.17 5.32
N ASP A 117 2.90 -20.89 4.89
CA ASP A 117 2.34 -20.71 3.54
C ASP A 117 1.47 -19.44 3.52
N HIS A 118 1.80 -18.53 2.61
CA HIS A 118 1.06 -17.29 2.40
C HIS A 118 -0.46 -17.48 2.14
N LEU A 119 -0.88 -18.66 1.66
CA LEU A 119 -2.29 -18.98 1.44
C LEU A 119 -3.06 -19.11 2.76
N GLU A 120 -2.39 -19.44 3.87
CA GLU A 120 -3.02 -19.62 5.19
C GLU A 120 -3.31 -18.28 5.90
N TRP A 121 -2.82 -17.15 5.36
CA TRP A 121 -2.96 -15.83 5.98
C TRP A 121 -3.95 -14.91 5.25
N ARG A 122 -4.69 -15.46 4.29
CA ARG A 122 -5.74 -14.75 3.53
C ARG A 122 -7.07 -14.69 4.27
#